data_AF-A0A251XTB8-F1
#
_entry.id   AF-A0A251XTB8-F1
#
_cell.length_a   1.000
_cell.length_b   1.000
_cell.length_c   1.000
_cell.angle_alpha   90.00
_cell.angle_beta   90.00
_cell.angle_gamma   90.00
#
_symmetry.space_group_name_H-M   'P 1'
#
loop_
_entity.id
_entity.type
_entity.pdbx_description
1 polymer ?
#
loop_
_entity_poly.entity_id
_entity_poly.type
_entity_poly.pdbx_seq_one_letter_code
_entity_poly.pdbx_strand_id
1 'polypeptide(L)'
;MKAIRRFTVRAVLPEELSALDELAGNLRWSWYEPTRRVFAHVSPELWEGTGHDPVALLGAVDQGRLRELAADDAFVAWAEEQRADLRAYVREPRWYQSLDGDVPEAVGYFSPEFGIAAALPQYSGGLGILAGDHLKSASDLGVPLVGVGLFYRSGYFRQGISSDGWQQETYPVFDPDGLPLQVLRDGEGAPVQVSLGLPGDRTLHARIWVARVGRIPLLLLDTDVPDNDDELRRVTDRLYGGGGEHRLHQELLLGIGGVRAIAAHSRVTGSPVPRVFHTNEGHAGFLGVERISTLMAEGLGFDEALQVVRAGTVFTTHTPVPAGIDRFDVQLVRAHVTDALLPGVPADRVLALGAETHDGGSRDVFNMALMGLRLAQRANGVSQLHGEVSRGMFSGLWPGFDTEEVPITSVTNGVHAPTWTDPMLMSLARERLGTWDTTAADWSSSAVTDGELWDVRGRMRRQLVADARRRVTRAWREQNPGAVEPAWLEDVLDPEVLTIGFARRVPTYKRLTLMLHDRERLRRILTDPDRPVQIVVAGKSHPADDEGKRLIQELVRFAGEPGIRGRLVFLPTTTSAWRSCSTPAPTSGSTTRCARSRRAAPPG
;
A
#
# COMPACT_ATOMS: atom_id res chain seq x y z
N MET A 1 2.03 -33.21 -3.23
CA MET A 1 0.71 -33.00 -3.87
C MET A 1 0.38 -31.51 -3.72
N LYS A 2 0.60 -30.67 -4.76
CA LYS A 2 0.21 -29.25 -4.70
C LYS A 2 -1.31 -29.20 -4.87
N ALA A 3 -2.04 -28.64 -3.91
CA ALA A 3 -3.50 -28.51 -4.03
C ALA A 3 -3.84 -27.68 -5.27
N ILE A 4 -4.41 -28.33 -6.27
CA ILE A 4 -4.90 -27.72 -7.50
C ILE A 4 -6.25 -27.10 -7.14
N ARG A 5 -6.26 -25.78 -6.87
CA ARG A 5 -7.42 -24.95 -6.48
C ARG A 5 -7.92 -25.16 -5.04
N ARG A 6 -7.73 -24.14 -4.20
CA ARG A 6 -8.55 -23.93 -3.00
C ARG A 6 -9.87 -23.30 -3.48
N PHE A 7 -10.99 -23.80 -2.98
CA PHE A 7 -12.30 -23.19 -3.19
C PHE A 7 -12.71 -22.55 -1.87
N THR A 8 -12.81 -21.22 -1.83
CA THR A 8 -13.44 -20.54 -0.71
C THR A 8 -14.96 -20.56 -0.92
N VAL A 9 -15.68 -21.32 -0.11
CA VAL A 9 -17.15 -21.29 -0.10
C VAL A 9 -17.59 -20.06 0.69
N ARG A 10 -18.19 -19.08 0.02
CA ARG A 10 -18.84 -17.96 0.72
C ARG A 10 -20.02 -18.50 1.51
N ALA A 11 -20.04 -18.25 2.82
CA ALA A 11 -21.17 -18.61 3.65
C ALA A 11 -22.40 -17.85 3.13
N VAL A 12 -23.49 -18.58 2.85
CA VAL A 12 -24.77 -17.94 2.57
C VAL A 12 -25.28 -17.38 3.89
N LEU A 13 -25.27 -16.07 4.02
CA LEU A 13 -25.84 -15.40 5.19
C LEU A 13 -27.37 -15.48 5.14
N PRO A 14 -28.05 -15.60 6.29
CA PRO A 14 -29.48 -15.31 6.40
C PRO A 14 -29.79 -13.93 5.83
N GLU A 15 -30.99 -13.75 5.27
CA GLU A 15 -31.40 -12.48 4.63
C GLU A 15 -31.33 -11.30 5.60
N GLU A 16 -31.67 -11.57 6.87
CA GLU A 16 -31.62 -10.66 8.00
C GLU A 16 -30.19 -10.12 8.26
N LEU A 17 -29.16 -10.89 7.89
CA LEU A 17 -27.75 -10.52 8.05
C LEU A 17 -27.10 -10.00 6.76
N SER A 18 -27.89 -9.73 5.71
CA SER A 18 -27.40 -9.19 4.42
C SER A 18 -26.58 -7.90 4.56
N ALA A 19 -26.77 -7.15 5.64
CA ALA A 19 -25.95 -5.97 5.92
C ALA A 19 -24.46 -6.29 6.11
N LEU A 20 -24.13 -7.44 6.69
CA LEU A 20 -22.74 -7.85 6.95
C LEU A 20 -21.96 -8.08 5.66
N ASP A 21 -22.60 -8.58 4.59
CA ASP A 21 -21.96 -8.77 3.29
C ASP A 21 -21.53 -7.45 2.65
N GLU A 22 -22.42 -6.44 2.67
CA GLU A 22 -22.12 -5.11 2.12
C GLU A 22 -21.02 -4.40 2.93
N LEU A 23 -21.10 -4.51 4.27
CA LEU A 23 -20.09 -3.95 5.16
C LEU A 23 -18.74 -4.63 4.99
N ALA A 24 -18.68 -5.96 4.87
CA ALA A 24 -17.44 -6.70 4.68
C ALA A 24 -16.81 -6.41 3.30
N GLY A 25 -17.64 -6.24 2.27
CA GLY A 25 -17.22 -5.96 0.90
C GLY A 25 -16.66 -4.56 0.65
N ASN A 26 -16.86 -3.60 1.56
CA ASN A 26 -16.32 -2.24 1.45
C ASN A 26 -15.21 -1.97 2.46
N LEU A 27 -13.98 -1.77 2.00
CA LEU A 27 -12.77 -1.62 2.82
C LEU A 27 -12.79 -0.42 3.79
N ARG A 28 -13.81 0.44 3.78
CA ARG A 28 -14.00 1.50 4.79
C ARG A 28 -13.93 0.95 6.22
N TRP A 29 -14.39 -0.28 6.46
CA TRP A 29 -14.27 -0.94 7.77
C TRP A 29 -12.82 -0.93 8.30
N SER A 30 -11.80 -0.90 7.43
CA SER A 30 -10.40 -0.94 7.85
C SER A 30 -9.90 0.34 8.54
N TRP A 31 -10.62 1.46 8.42
CA TRP A 31 -10.34 2.71 9.15
C TRP A 31 -11.55 3.30 9.85
N TYR A 32 -12.69 2.59 9.86
CA TYR A 32 -13.92 3.04 10.50
C TYR A 32 -14.31 2.08 11.64
N GLU A 33 -14.08 2.55 12.86
CA GLU A 33 -14.19 1.75 14.08
C GLU A 33 -15.60 1.23 14.38
N PRO A 34 -16.69 1.99 14.17
CA PRO A 34 -18.05 1.50 14.40
C PRO A 34 -18.37 0.22 13.61
N THR A 35 -17.96 0.12 12.35
CA THR A 35 -18.13 -1.11 11.56
C THR A 35 -17.26 -2.26 12.09
N ARG A 36 -16.04 -2.00 12.56
CA ARG A 36 -15.18 -3.04 13.15
C ARG A 36 -15.80 -3.65 14.40
N ARG A 37 -16.50 -2.84 15.22
CA ARG A 37 -17.19 -3.33 16.42
C ARG A 37 -18.28 -4.35 16.09
N VAL A 38 -19.03 -4.14 15.00
CA VAL A 38 -20.05 -5.11 14.53
C VAL A 38 -19.41 -6.47 14.30
N PHE A 39 -18.31 -6.53 13.54
CA PHE A 39 -17.61 -7.78 13.26
C PHE A 39 -16.94 -8.38 14.50
N ALA A 40 -16.35 -7.57 15.37
CA ALA A 40 -15.79 -8.04 16.63
C ALA A 40 -16.86 -8.70 17.55
N HIS A 41 -18.10 -8.22 17.49
CA HIS A 41 -19.22 -8.78 18.26
C HIS A 41 -19.70 -10.14 17.76
N VAL A 42 -19.58 -10.42 16.46
CA VAL A 42 -19.99 -11.71 15.87
C VAL A 42 -19.25 -12.86 16.57
N SER A 43 -17.93 -12.75 16.68
CA SER A 43 -17.08 -13.65 17.48
C SER A 43 -15.74 -12.97 17.78
N PRO A 44 -15.48 -12.56 19.04
CA PRO A 44 -14.22 -11.90 19.41
C PRO A 44 -12.99 -12.78 19.17
N GLU A 45 -13.11 -14.10 19.41
CA GLU A 45 -12.02 -15.05 19.23
C GLU A 45 -11.67 -15.21 17.74
N LEU A 46 -12.67 -15.42 16.87
CA LEU A 46 -12.44 -15.53 15.43
C LEU A 46 -11.99 -14.20 14.82
N TRP A 47 -12.47 -13.07 15.34
CA TRP A 47 -12.04 -11.74 14.90
C TRP A 47 -10.53 -11.54 15.06
N GLU A 48 -9.98 -11.91 16.22
CA GLU A 48 -8.53 -11.92 16.46
C GLU A 48 -7.82 -12.99 15.62
N GLY A 49 -8.37 -14.21 15.57
CA GLY A 49 -7.78 -15.35 14.86
C GLY A 49 -7.68 -15.18 13.34
N THR A 50 -8.61 -14.43 12.76
CA THR A 50 -8.65 -14.10 11.31
C THR A 50 -7.85 -12.82 10.98
N GLY A 51 -7.25 -12.17 11.98
CA GLY A 51 -6.45 -10.97 11.78
C GLY A 51 -7.29 -9.74 11.45
N HIS A 52 -8.51 -9.66 11.98
CA HIS A 52 -9.46 -8.56 11.77
C HIS A 52 -9.94 -8.43 10.31
N ASP A 53 -10.18 -9.57 9.66
CA ASP A 53 -10.73 -9.65 8.30
C ASP A 53 -12.20 -10.09 8.35
N PRO A 54 -13.16 -9.20 8.02
CA PRO A 54 -14.58 -9.52 8.00
C PRO A 54 -14.95 -10.69 7.07
N VAL A 55 -14.31 -10.81 5.91
CA VAL A 55 -14.63 -11.86 4.93
C VAL A 55 -14.18 -13.21 5.48
N ALA A 56 -12.97 -13.28 6.02
CA ALA A 56 -12.45 -14.48 6.65
C ALA A 56 -13.25 -14.86 7.92
N LEU A 57 -13.68 -13.88 8.72
CA LEU A 57 -14.55 -14.08 9.87
C LEU A 57 -15.87 -14.74 9.45
N LEU A 58 -16.60 -14.13 8.52
CA LEU A 58 -17.91 -14.65 8.08
C LEU A 58 -17.80 -16.04 7.43
N GLY A 59 -16.68 -16.35 6.78
CA GLY A 59 -16.39 -17.69 6.26
C GLY A 59 -16.04 -18.73 7.34
N ALA A 60 -15.63 -18.30 8.53
CA ALA A 60 -15.21 -19.18 9.64
C ALA A 60 -16.28 -19.35 10.73
N VAL A 61 -17.23 -18.41 10.85
CA VAL A 61 -18.30 -18.46 11.84
C VAL A 61 -19.26 -19.62 11.54
N ASP A 62 -19.68 -20.32 12.58
CA ASP A 62 -20.60 -21.43 12.44
C ASP A 62 -22.04 -20.98 12.12
N GLN A 63 -22.77 -21.84 11.42
CA GLN A 63 -24.15 -21.56 11.00
C GLN A 63 -25.14 -21.43 12.17
N GLY A 64 -24.85 -22.00 13.33
CA GLY A 64 -25.68 -21.85 14.53
C GLY A 64 -25.60 -20.43 15.07
N ARG A 65 -24.39 -19.88 15.19
CA ARG A 65 -24.12 -18.51 15.61
C ARG A 65 -24.73 -17.49 14.63
N LEU A 66 -24.65 -17.74 13.32
CA LEU A 66 -25.31 -16.88 12.34
C LEU A 66 -26.84 -16.86 12.51
N ARG A 67 -27.48 -17.99 12.81
CA ARG A 67 -28.93 -18.03 13.09
C ARG A 67 -29.30 -17.33 14.40
N GLU A 68 -28.46 -17.47 15.43
CA GLU A 68 -28.64 -16.75 16.69
C GLU A 68 -28.60 -15.23 16.48
N LEU A 69 -27.59 -14.74 15.76
CA LEU A 69 -27.46 -13.32 15.42
C LEU A 69 -28.59 -12.82 14.51
N ALA A 70 -29.06 -13.66 13.58
CA ALA A 70 -30.20 -13.32 12.73
C ALA A 70 -31.52 -13.20 13.52
N ALA A 71 -31.64 -13.90 14.66
CA ALA A 71 -32.79 -13.82 15.55
C ALA A 71 -32.66 -12.72 16.63
N ASP A 72 -31.53 -12.03 16.70
CA ASP A 72 -31.30 -10.90 17.61
C ASP A 72 -31.62 -9.57 16.89
N ASP A 73 -32.84 -9.09 17.10
CA ASP A 73 -33.34 -7.84 16.50
C ASP A 73 -32.43 -6.64 16.80
N ALA A 74 -31.77 -6.60 17.97
CA ALA A 74 -30.88 -5.50 18.34
C ALA A 74 -29.58 -5.54 17.54
N PHE A 75 -29.01 -6.74 17.34
CA PHE A 75 -27.83 -6.92 16.51
C PHE A 75 -28.13 -6.61 15.03
N VAL A 76 -29.25 -7.10 14.50
CA VAL A 76 -29.68 -6.83 13.12
C VAL A 76 -29.87 -5.32 12.91
N ALA A 77 -30.58 -4.63 13.81
CA ALA A 77 -30.76 -3.19 13.73
C ALA A 77 -29.44 -2.42 13.78
N TRP A 78 -28.48 -2.85 14.59
CA TRP A 78 -27.15 -2.25 14.65
C TRP A 78 -26.36 -2.43 13.35
N ALA A 79 -26.37 -3.62 12.76
CA ALA A 79 -25.72 -3.88 11.47
C ALA A 79 -26.36 -3.03 10.34
N GLU A 80 -27.68 -2.89 10.37
CA GLU A 80 -28.44 -2.05 9.43
C GLU A 80 -28.13 -0.56 9.56
N GLU A 81 -27.97 -0.05 10.79
CA GLU A 81 -27.53 1.32 11.03
C GLU A 81 -26.15 1.57 10.39
N GLN A 82 -25.21 0.64 10.57
CA GLN A 82 -23.87 0.77 9.96
C GLN A 82 -23.93 0.67 8.43
N ARG A 83 -24.82 -0.13 7.86
CA ARG A 83 -25.06 -0.18 6.41
C ARG A 83 -25.63 1.16 5.90
N ALA A 84 -26.59 1.73 6.60
CA ALA A 84 -27.16 3.03 6.26
C ALA A 84 -26.10 4.12 6.29
N ASP A 85 -25.25 4.15 7.32
CA ASP A 85 -24.11 5.08 7.43
C ASP A 85 -23.12 4.91 6.26
N LEU A 86 -22.78 3.66 5.89
CA LEU A 86 -21.93 3.41 4.71
C LEU A 86 -22.56 3.94 3.43
N ARG A 87 -23.86 3.70 3.21
CA ARG A 87 -24.55 4.16 2.00
C ARG A 87 -24.64 5.68 1.94
N ALA A 88 -24.93 6.34 3.07
CA ALA A 88 -24.88 7.80 3.18
C ALA A 88 -23.45 8.29 2.87
N TYR A 89 -22.44 7.65 3.48
CA TYR A 89 -21.05 7.99 3.26
C TYR A 89 -20.61 7.89 1.80
N VAL A 90 -21.15 6.94 1.03
CA VAL A 90 -20.80 6.75 -0.38
C VAL A 90 -21.55 7.70 -1.30
N ARG A 91 -22.80 8.07 -0.98
CA ARG A 91 -23.68 8.82 -1.88
C ARG A 91 -23.67 10.32 -1.67
N GLU A 92 -23.54 10.78 -0.42
CA GLU A 92 -23.67 12.20 -0.12
C GLU A 92 -22.49 13.02 -0.66
N PRO A 93 -22.70 14.28 -1.07
CA PRO A 93 -21.60 15.17 -1.42
C PRO A 93 -20.58 15.33 -0.29
N ARG A 94 -19.30 15.44 -0.64
CA ARG A 94 -18.21 15.75 0.29
C ARG A 94 -17.54 17.06 -0.11
N TRP A 95 -16.46 17.41 0.57
CA TRP A 95 -15.69 18.63 0.31
C TRP A 95 -15.39 18.86 -1.17
N TYR A 96 -14.99 17.82 -1.92
CA TYR A 96 -14.65 17.98 -3.34
C TYR A 96 -15.81 18.51 -4.19
N GLN A 97 -17.04 18.09 -3.89
CA GLN A 97 -18.23 18.56 -4.60
C GLN A 97 -18.61 20.00 -4.26
N SER A 98 -17.99 20.60 -3.23
CA SER A 98 -18.17 22.02 -2.88
C SER A 98 -17.18 22.95 -3.57
N LEU A 99 -16.23 22.42 -4.34
CA LEU A 99 -15.23 23.22 -5.03
C LEU A 99 -15.84 23.96 -6.22
N ASP A 100 -15.54 25.26 -6.33
CA ASP A 100 -15.90 26.07 -7.48
C ASP A 100 -14.93 25.83 -8.66
N GLY A 101 -15.44 25.93 -9.89
CA GLY A 101 -14.65 25.87 -11.13
C GLY A 101 -14.71 24.53 -11.88
N ASP A 102 -13.94 24.44 -12.96
CA ASP A 102 -13.81 23.24 -13.79
C ASP A 102 -12.83 22.25 -13.15
N VAL A 103 -13.32 21.53 -12.13
CA VAL A 103 -12.57 20.47 -11.45
C VAL A 103 -12.80 19.11 -12.13
N PRO A 104 -11.79 18.22 -12.20
CA PRO A 104 -11.95 16.93 -12.88
C PRO A 104 -13.07 16.04 -12.32
N GLU A 105 -13.99 15.61 -13.19
CA GLU A 105 -15.05 14.65 -12.82
C GLU A 105 -14.55 13.23 -12.52
N ALA A 106 -13.34 12.89 -12.98
CA ALA A 106 -12.69 11.62 -12.70
C ALA A 106 -11.15 11.72 -12.85
N VAL A 107 -10.43 11.01 -11.98
CA VAL A 107 -8.96 10.92 -11.96
C VAL A 107 -8.53 9.45 -11.91
N GLY A 108 -7.68 9.02 -12.86
CA GLY A 108 -7.08 7.68 -12.84
C GLY A 108 -5.78 7.70 -12.05
N TYR A 109 -5.65 6.91 -11.00
CA TYR A 109 -4.46 6.85 -10.14
C TYR A 109 -3.80 5.47 -10.22
N PHE A 110 -2.60 5.42 -10.78
CA PHE A 110 -1.91 4.17 -11.11
C PHE A 110 -0.75 3.93 -10.17
N SER A 111 -0.72 2.74 -9.56
CA SER A 111 0.39 2.31 -8.72
C SER A 111 0.59 0.80 -8.77
N PRO A 112 1.83 0.29 -8.69
CA PRO A 112 2.05 -1.15 -8.61
C PRO A 112 1.70 -1.72 -7.23
N GLU A 113 1.46 -0.90 -6.20
CA GLU A 113 1.10 -1.39 -4.87
C GLU A 113 0.05 -0.51 -4.19
N PHE A 114 -0.83 -1.13 -3.39
CA PHE A 114 -1.85 -0.46 -2.57
C PHE A 114 -1.93 -1.09 -1.18
N GLY A 115 -1.57 -0.30 -0.17
CA GLY A 115 -1.60 -0.66 1.23
C GLY A 115 -2.88 -0.22 1.92
N ILE A 116 -4.00 -0.91 1.62
CA ILE A 116 -5.32 -0.53 2.16
C ILE A 116 -5.56 -1.15 3.54
N ALA A 117 -5.60 -2.47 3.61
CA ALA A 117 -5.94 -3.26 4.77
C ALA A 117 -5.13 -4.57 4.79
N ALA A 118 -4.97 -5.18 5.96
CA ALA A 118 -4.24 -6.44 6.06
C ALA A 118 -4.93 -7.57 5.26
N ALA A 119 -6.26 -7.54 5.17
CA ALA A 119 -7.10 -8.43 4.38
C ALA A 119 -6.85 -8.35 2.86
N LEU A 120 -6.22 -7.27 2.36
CA LEU A 120 -5.88 -7.12 0.94
C LEU A 120 -4.37 -6.83 0.79
N PRO A 121 -3.51 -7.87 0.84
CA PRO A 121 -2.05 -7.72 0.95
C PRO A 121 -1.35 -7.41 -0.39
N GLN A 122 -1.78 -6.34 -1.06
CA GLN A 122 -1.30 -5.90 -2.37
C GLN A 122 -0.22 -4.81 -2.28
N TYR A 123 0.70 -4.92 -1.32
CA TYR A 123 1.78 -3.95 -1.12
C TYR A 123 3.03 -4.53 -0.44
N SER A 124 4.14 -3.82 -0.56
CA SER A 124 5.42 -4.14 0.06
C SER A 124 5.99 -3.02 0.95
N GLY A 125 5.67 -1.75 0.69
CA GLY A 125 6.31 -0.65 1.45
C GLY A 125 5.65 0.70 1.32
N GLY A 126 6.46 1.76 1.48
CA GLY A 126 5.98 3.13 1.64
C GLY A 126 5.21 3.68 0.44
N LEU A 127 5.58 3.29 -0.78
CA LEU A 127 4.89 3.69 -2.01
C LEU A 127 3.43 3.22 -1.99
N GLY A 128 3.20 1.96 -1.63
CA GLY A 128 1.87 1.37 -1.56
C GLY A 128 1.06 1.85 -0.37
N ILE A 129 1.71 2.08 0.78
CA ILE A 129 1.04 2.72 1.93
C ILE A 129 0.54 4.11 1.56
N LEU A 130 1.36 4.92 0.88
CA LEU A 130 0.95 6.23 0.41
C LEU A 130 -0.19 6.11 -0.60
N ALA A 131 -0.08 5.21 -1.58
CA ALA A 131 -1.14 4.97 -2.56
C ALA A 131 -2.46 4.60 -1.86
N GLY A 132 -2.41 3.77 -0.82
CA GLY A 132 -3.57 3.41 -0.03
C GLY A 132 -4.15 4.58 0.77
N ASP A 133 -3.29 5.39 1.39
CA ASP A 133 -3.71 6.59 2.11
C ASP A 133 -4.27 7.67 1.19
N HIS A 134 -3.78 7.78 -0.06
CA HIS A 134 -4.39 8.60 -1.09
C HIS A 134 -5.81 8.13 -1.41
N LEU A 135 -6.04 6.82 -1.61
CA LEU A 135 -7.40 6.31 -1.87
C LEU A 135 -8.35 6.58 -0.70
N LYS A 136 -7.88 6.38 0.54
CA LYS A 136 -8.70 6.65 1.75
C LYS A 136 -9.02 8.14 1.90
N SER A 137 -8.01 8.99 1.76
CA SER A 137 -8.21 10.45 1.86
C SER A 137 -9.09 10.97 0.72
N ALA A 138 -8.90 10.48 -0.50
CA ALA A 138 -9.76 10.77 -1.64
C ALA A 138 -11.21 10.33 -1.38
N SER A 139 -11.40 9.17 -0.75
CA SER A 139 -12.72 8.69 -0.34
C SER A 139 -13.38 9.62 0.67
N ASP A 140 -12.68 10.02 1.73
CA ASP A 140 -13.24 10.90 2.77
C ASP A 140 -13.56 12.30 2.24
N LEU A 141 -12.71 12.82 1.35
CA LEU A 141 -12.88 14.13 0.71
C LEU A 141 -13.85 14.12 -0.48
N GLY A 142 -14.22 12.94 -0.99
CA GLY A 142 -15.07 12.74 -2.18
C GLY A 142 -14.39 13.07 -3.50
N VAL A 143 -13.06 13.03 -3.58
CA VAL A 143 -12.33 13.18 -4.85
C VAL A 143 -12.67 11.99 -5.76
N PRO A 144 -13.09 12.21 -7.03
CA PRO A 144 -13.58 11.15 -7.90
C PRO A 144 -12.42 10.35 -8.52
N LEU A 145 -11.74 9.57 -7.70
CA LEU A 145 -10.54 8.84 -8.07
C LEU A 145 -10.88 7.37 -8.40
N VAL A 146 -10.25 6.82 -9.43
CA VAL A 146 -10.27 5.39 -9.78
C VAL A 146 -8.84 4.86 -9.65
N GLY A 147 -8.61 3.98 -8.69
CA GLY A 147 -7.30 3.35 -8.47
C GLY A 147 -7.08 2.23 -9.47
N VAL A 148 -5.85 2.06 -9.96
CA VAL A 148 -5.47 0.97 -10.86
C VAL A 148 -4.16 0.33 -10.40
N GLY A 149 -4.18 -0.99 -10.24
CA GLY A 149 -3.04 -1.81 -9.88
C GLY A 149 -3.14 -3.22 -10.48
N LEU A 150 -2.22 -4.09 -10.07
CA LEU A 150 -2.27 -5.52 -10.41
C LEU A 150 -2.68 -6.33 -9.19
N PHE A 151 -3.38 -7.44 -9.41
CA PHE A 151 -3.68 -8.42 -8.37
C PHE A 151 -2.54 -9.45 -8.28
N TYR A 152 -1.60 -9.24 -7.36
CA TYR A 152 -0.52 -10.18 -7.12
C TYR A 152 -0.99 -11.35 -6.26
N ARG A 153 -1.04 -12.54 -6.85
CA ARG A 153 -1.55 -13.75 -6.20
C ARG A 153 -0.82 -14.12 -4.92
N SER A 154 0.46 -13.80 -4.81
CA SER A 154 1.27 -14.08 -3.62
C SER A 154 1.55 -12.83 -2.77
N GLY A 155 0.99 -11.67 -3.16
CA GLY A 155 1.42 -10.38 -2.64
C GLY A 155 2.93 -10.19 -2.81
N TYR A 156 3.61 -9.69 -1.77
CA TYR A 156 5.07 -9.63 -1.74
C TYR A 156 5.71 -10.95 -1.28
N PHE A 157 5.78 -11.18 0.03
CA PHE A 157 6.09 -12.48 0.64
C PHE A 157 5.75 -12.46 2.13
N ARG A 158 5.54 -13.63 2.74
CA ARG A 158 5.51 -13.82 4.20
C ARG A 158 6.91 -14.13 4.70
N GLN A 159 7.37 -13.33 5.67
CA GLN A 159 8.69 -13.44 6.27
C GLN A 159 8.66 -14.51 7.37
N GLY A 160 9.59 -15.45 7.30
CA GLY A 160 10.03 -16.29 8.42
C GLY A 160 11.45 -15.92 8.82
N ILE A 161 11.84 -16.30 10.03
CA ILE A 161 13.22 -16.21 10.52
C ILE A 161 13.64 -17.62 10.90
N SER A 162 14.74 -18.11 10.35
CA SER A 162 15.30 -19.43 10.71
C SER A 162 15.97 -19.39 12.08
N SER A 163 16.33 -20.57 12.61
CA SER A 163 17.00 -20.73 13.90
C SER A 163 18.35 -20.01 14.00
N ASP A 164 19.07 -19.84 12.89
CA ASP A 164 20.34 -19.10 12.82
C ASP A 164 20.16 -17.59 12.59
N GLY A 165 18.90 -17.11 12.55
CA GLY A 165 18.50 -15.72 12.38
C GLY A 165 18.37 -15.24 10.94
N TRP A 166 18.47 -16.13 9.95
CA TRP A 166 18.35 -15.76 8.54
C TRP A 166 16.90 -15.51 8.11
N GLN A 167 16.69 -14.54 7.22
CA GLN A 167 15.37 -14.29 6.65
C GLN A 167 14.99 -15.36 5.63
N GLN A 168 13.81 -15.94 5.78
CA GLN A 168 13.21 -16.87 4.82
C GLN A 168 11.93 -16.31 4.23
N GLU A 169 11.73 -16.52 2.93
CA GLU A 169 10.54 -16.08 2.22
C GLU A 169 9.59 -17.24 1.93
N THR A 170 8.30 -17.03 2.18
CA THR A 170 7.22 -17.91 1.71
C THR A 170 6.21 -17.10 0.89
N TYR A 171 5.65 -17.73 -0.14
CA TYR A 171 4.73 -17.09 -1.09
C TYR A 171 3.37 -17.77 -1.02
N PRO A 172 2.55 -17.45 0.01
CA PRO A 172 1.20 -17.99 0.10
C PRO A 172 0.36 -17.48 -1.05
N VAL A 173 -0.33 -18.37 -1.75
CA VAL A 173 -1.25 -18.01 -2.82
C VAL A 173 -2.59 -17.62 -2.20
N PHE A 174 -3.03 -16.39 -2.45
CA PHE A 174 -4.36 -15.90 -2.08
C PHE A 174 -5.40 -16.38 -3.08
N ASP A 175 -6.56 -16.79 -2.55
CA ASP A 175 -7.76 -17.06 -3.33
C ASP A 175 -8.57 -15.76 -3.42
N PRO A 176 -8.73 -15.13 -4.61
CA PRO A 176 -9.46 -13.87 -4.76
C PRO A 176 -10.89 -13.93 -4.24
N ASP A 177 -11.55 -15.10 -4.29
CA ASP A 177 -12.96 -15.24 -3.88
C ASP A 177 -13.15 -15.08 -2.37
N GLY A 178 -12.09 -15.34 -1.58
CA GLY A 178 -12.01 -15.12 -0.14
C GLY A 178 -11.51 -13.72 0.27
N LEU A 179 -11.33 -12.81 -0.69
CA LEU A 179 -10.93 -11.43 -0.45
C LEU A 179 -12.13 -10.47 -0.64
N PRO A 180 -12.04 -9.22 -0.13
CA PRO A 180 -13.05 -8.18 -0.37
C PRO A 180 -12.97 -7.63 -1.81
N LEU A 181 -13.10 -8.53 -2.78
CA LEU A 181 -13.03 -8.30 -4.22
C LEU A 181 -14.29 -8.82 -4.90
N GLN A 182 -14.66 -8.14 -5.99
CA GLN A 182 -15.73 -8.54 -6.89
C GLN A 182 -15.21 -8.54 -8.32
N VAL A 183 -15.53 -9.58 -9.10
CA VAL A 183 -15.24 -9.59 -10.54
C VAL A 183 -16.08 -8.50 -11.21
N LEU A 184 -15.46 -7.65 -12.01
CA LEU A 184 -16.21 -6.77 -12.91
C LEU A 184 -16.94 -7.62 -13.95
N ARG A 185 -18.26 -7.54 -13.99
CA ARG A 185 -19.10 -8.29 -14.92
C ARG A 185 -19.84 -7.34 -15.85
N ASP A 186 -20.05 -7.76 -17.09
CA ASP A 186 -20.88 -7.02 -18.04
C ASP A 186 -22.39 -7.21 -17.75
N GLY A 187 -23.24 -6.62 -18.60
CA GLY A 187 -24.70 -6.70 -18.47
C GLY A 187 -25.28 -8.12 -18.60
N GLU A 188 -24.51 -9.07 -19.16
CA GLU A 188 -24.89 -10.48 -19.28
C GLU A 188 -24.33 -11.32 -18.11
N GLY A 189 -23.58 -10.70 -17.21
CA GLY A 189 -22.96 -11.35 -16.06
C GLY A 189 -21.62 -12.03 -16.38
N ALA A 190 -21.07 -11.89 -17.59
CA ALA A 190 -19.80 -12.47 -17.95
C ALA A 190 -18.62 -11.66 -17.36
N PRO A 191 -17.52 -12.29 -16.91
CA PRO A 191 -16.33 -11.57 -16.45
C PRO A 191 -15.74 -10.68 -17.55
N VAL A 192 -15.54 -9.41 -17.25
CA VAL A 192 -14.87 -8.48 -18.15
C VAL A 192 -13.37 -8.74 -18.12
N GLN A 193 -12.78 -8.84 -19.31
CA GLN A 193 -11.34 -8.98 -19.51
C GLN A 193 -10.80 -7.86 -20.41
N VAL A 194 -9.50 -7.58 -20.25
CA VAL A 194 -8.70 -6.78 -21.17
C VAL A 194 -7.62 -7.66 -21.79
N SER A 195 -7.18 -7.31 -23.00
CA SER A 195 -6.21 -8.08 -23.76
C SER A 195 -5.09 -7.18 -24.25
N LEU A 196 -3.85 -7.67 -24.24
CA LEU A 196 -2.65 -7.01 -24.77
C LEU A 196 -1.99 -7.92 -25.81
N GLY A 197 -1.75 -7.41 -27.02
CA GLY A 197 -0.94 -8.12 -28.01
C GLY A 197 0.51 -8.23 -27.55
N LEU A 198 1.12 -9.39 -27.71
CA LEU A 198 2.51 -9.68 -27.37
C LEU A 198 3.28 -10.17 -28.62
N PRO A 199 4.62 -10.17 -28.59
CA PRO A 199 5.43 -10.72 -29.68
C PRO A 199 5.07 -12.18 -29.99
N GLY A 200 5.17 -12.56 -31.26
CA GLY A 200 4.94 -13.94 -31.71
C GLY A 200 3.46 -14.36 -31.71
N ASP A 201 2.55 -13.44 -32.06
CA ASP A 201 1.10 -13.65 -32.13
C ASP A 201 0.46 -14.14 -30.82
N ARG A 202 1.13 -13.85 -29.69
CA ARG A 202 0.61 -14.13 -28.34
C ARG A 202 -0.29 -13.00 -27.89
N THR A 203 -1.26 -13.32 -27.03
CA THR A 203 -2.12 -12.32 -26.39
C THR A 203 -2.15 -12.57 -24.89
N LEU A 204 -1.88 -11.52 -24.11
CA LEU A 204 -2.04 -11.55 -22.66
C LEU A 204 -3.45 -11.09 -22.29
N HIS A 205 -4.20 -11.95 -21.61
CA HIS A 205 -5.52 -11.66 -21.10
C HIS A 205 -5.48 -11.34 -19.60
N ALA A 206 -6.31 -10.41 -19.13
CA ALA A 206 -6.45 -10.15 -17.71
C ALA A 206 -7.91 -9.86 -17.36
N ARG A 207 -8.43 -10.53 -16.33
CA ARG A 207 -9.72 -10.17 -15.73
C ARG A 207 -9.55 -8.99 -14.77
N ILE A 208 -10.65 -8.28 -14.53
CA ILE A 208 -10.67 -7.11 -13.65
C ILE A 208 -11.39 -7.45 -12.34
N TRP A 209 -10.66 -7.34 -11.23
CA TRP A 209 -11.23 -7.33 -9.88
C TRP A 209 -11.47 -5.89 -9.43
N VAL A 210 -12.56 -5.66 -8.70
CA VAL A 210 -12.91 -4.37 -8.12
C VAL A 210 -12.90 -4.50 -6.60
N ALA A 211 -12.04 -3.74 -5.94
CA ALA A 211 -12.09 -3.49 -4.50
C ALA A 211 -12.77 -2.14 -4.25
N ARG A 212 -13.69 -2.07 -3.28
CA ARG A 212 -14.32 -0.79 -2.88
C ARG A 212 -13.57 -0.21 -1.68
N VAL A 213 -12.81 0.86 -1.90
CA VAL A 213 -12.10 1.60 -0.86
C VAL A 213 -12.95 2.82 -0.48
N GLY A 214 -13.94 2.60 0.38
CA GLY A 214 -14.97 3.60 0.66
C GLY A 214 -15.73 3.95 -0.62
N ARG A 215 -15.52 5.16 -1.14
CA ARG A 215 -16.11 5.68 -2.38
C ARG A 215 -15.32 5.27 -3.64
N ILE A 216 -14.04 4.94 -3.47
CA ILE A 216 -13.11 4.78 -4.57
C ILE A 216 -13.12 3.33 -5.08
N PRO A 217 -13.40 3.08 -6.37
CA PRO A 217 -13.11 1.79 -6.99
C PRO A 217 -11.60 1.64 -7.23
N LEU A 218 -11.03 0.55 -6.73
CA LEU A 218 -9.68 0.10 -7.06
C LEU A 218 -9.77 -1.11 -8.00
N LEU A 219 -9.32 -0.94 -9.24
CA LEU A 219 -9.26 -1.97 -10.26
C LEU A 219 -7.93 -2.72 -10.15
N LEU A 220 -8.01 -4.04 -9.98
CA LEU A 220 -6.85 -4.93 -9.91
C LEU A 220 -6.90 -5.94 -11.05
N LEU A 221 -5.92 -5.87 -11.94
CA LEU A 221 -5.82 -6.76 -13.10
C LEU A 221 -5.16 -8.08 -12.72
N ASP A 222 -5.75 -9.19 -13.14
CA ASP A 222 -5.28 -10.56 -12.83
C ASP A 222 -5.15 -11.40 -14.09
N THR A 223 -3.95 -11.92 -14.35
CA THR A 223 -3.64 -12.74 -15.52
C THR A 223 -3.84 -14.23 -15.28
N ASP A 224 -4.23 -14.66 -14.08
CA ASP A 224 -4.53 -16.07 -13.78
C ASP A 224 -5.90 -16.51 -14.33
N VAL A 225 -6.07 -16.38 -15.64
CA VAL A 225 -7.26 -16.74 -16.39
C VAL A 225 -7.01 -17.95 -17.30
N PRO A 226 -8.04 -18.75 -17.61
CA PRO A 226 -7.91 -19.92 -18.47
C PRO A 226 -7.29 -19.63 -19.83
N ASP A 227 -7.58 -18.44 -20.39
CA ASP A 227 -7.15 -17.98 -21.71
C ASP A 227 -5.63 -17.80 -21.85
N ASN A 228 -4.92 -17.67 -20.73
CA ASN A 228 -3.47 -17.53 -20.70
C ASN A 228 -2.77 -18.89 -20.51
N ASP A 229 -1.61 -19.03 -21.14
CA ASP A 229 -0.64 -20.09 -20.85
C ASP A 229 0.00 -19.91 -19.45
N ASP A 230 0.74 -20.92 -18.99
CA ASP A 230 1.36 -20.91 -17.66
C ASP A 230 2.36 -19.77 -17.43
N GLU A 231 2.98 -19.24 -18.48
CA GLU A 231 3.92 -18.12 -18.40
C GLU A 231 3.16 -16.80 -18.22
N LEU A 232 2.13 -16.56 -19.02
CA LEU A 232 1.31 -15.36 -18.96
C LEU A 232 0.46 -15.30 -17.69
N ARG A 233 -0.01 -16.44 -17.18
CA ARG A 233 -0.65 -16.53 -15.84
C ARG A 233 0.27 -16.11 -14.71
N ARG A 234 1.60 -16.22 -14.90
CA ARG A 234 2.57 -15.82 -13.88
C ARG A 234 2.84 -14.32 -13.89
N VAL A 235 2.43 -13.54 -14.90
CA VAL A 235 2.68 -12.08 -14.92
C VAL A 235 2.19 -11.41 -13.64
N THR A 236 1.08 -11.86 -13.03
CA THR A 236 0.59 -11.38 -11.73
C THR A 236 0.86 -12.34 -10.56
N ASP A 237 1.95 -13.12 -10.60
CA ASP A 237 2.26 -14.10 -9.54
C ASP A 237 2.67 -13.44 -8.22
N ARG A 238 3.57 -12.45 -8.27
CA ARG A 238 4.15 -11.79 -7.10
C ARG A 238 4.55 -10.34 -7.39
N LEU A 239 4.42 -9.50 -6.38
CA LEU A 239 4.82 -8.10 -6.43
C LEU A 239 6.35 -7.99 -6.50
N TYR A 240 6.83 -7.24 -7.49
CA TYR A 240 8.26 -7.09 -7.77
C TYR A 240 9.01 -8.40 -8.04
N GLY A 241 8.31 -9.36 -8.65
CA GLY A 241 8.87 -10.63 -9.11
C GLY A 241 9.54 -10.56 -10.47
N GLY A 242 10.23 -11.66 -10.79
CA GLY A 242 10.82 -11.91 -12.10
C GLY A 242 12.02 -11.03 -12.43
N GLY A 243 12.40 -11.05 -13.70
CA GLY A 243 13.44 -10.20 -14.30
C GLY A 243 12.95 -9.61 -15.63
N GLY A 244 13.82 -8.84 -16.30
CA GLY A 244 13.64 -8.19 -17.61
C GLY A 244 12.23 -8.24 -18.20
N GLU A 245 11.95 -9.26 -19.01
CA GLU A 245 10.70 -9.40 -19.76
C GLU A 245 9.45 -9.58 -18.87
N HIS A 246 9.51 -10.40 -17.84
CA HIS A 246 8.39 -10.59 -16.91
C HIS A 246 7.99 -9.26 -16.25
N ARG A 247 8.99 -8.46 -15.84
CA ARG A 247 8.75 -7.14 -15.26
C ARG A 247 8.21 -6.16 -16.30
N LEU A 248 8.68 -6.23 -17.54
CA LEU A 248 8.11 -5.43 -18.63
C LEU A 248 6.64 -5.79 -18.86
N HIS A 249 6.26 -7.08 -18.87
CA HIS A 249 4.85 -7.50 -18.99
C HIS A 249 3.98 -6.97 -17.86
N GLN A 250 4.49 -6.92 -16.62
CA GLN A 250 3.79 -6.29 -15.50
C GLN A 250 3.54 -4.80 -15.75
N GLU A 251 4.54 -4.06 -16.24
CA GLU A 251 4.42 -2.61 -16.46
C GLU A 251 3.57 -2.27 -17.70
N LEU A 252 3.62 -3.10 -18.74
CA LEU A 252 2.71 -3.03 -19.89
C LEU A 252 1.27 -3.28 -19.43
N LEU A 253 1.02 -4.32 -18.64
CA LEU A 253 -0.31 -4.63 -18.12
C LEU A 253 -0.82 -3.51 -17.19
N LEU A 254 0.02 -3.00 -16.30
CA LEU A 254 -0.35 -1.91 -15.38
C LEU A 254 -0.67 -0.62 -16.15
N GLY A 255 0.15 -0.25 -17.13
CA GLY A 255 -0.05 0.96 -17.93
C GLY A 255 -1.17 0.81 -18.97
N ILE A 256 -0.95 -0.02 -19.99
CA ILE A 256 -1.85 -0.21 -21.13
C ILE A 256 -3.14 -0.92 -20.67
N GLY A 257 -2.99 -2.07 -20.03
CA GLY A 257 -4.13 -2.83 -19.53
C GLY A 257 -4.96 -2.04 -18.53
N GLY A 258 -4.31 -1.22 -17.69
CA GLY A 258 -4.98 -0.35 -16.74
C GLY A 258 -5.86 0.74 -17.38
N VAL A 259 -5.41 1.39 -18.46
CA VAL A 259 -6.24 2.35 -19.21
C VAL A 259 -7.43 1.64 -19.86
N ARG A 260 -7.20 0.46 -20.46
CA ARG A 260 -8.28 -0.38 -21.02
C ARG A 260 -9.28 -0.82 -19.94
N ALA A 261 -8.80 -1.11 -18.73
CA ALA A 261 -9.63 -1.51 -17.60
C ALA A 261 -10.51 -0.36 -17.09
N ILE A 262 -9.99 0.87 -17.04
CA ILE A 262 -10.79 2.06 -16.74
C ILE A 262 -11.89 2.25 -17.79
N ALA A 263 -11.57 2.15 -19.07
CA ALA A 263 -12.55 2.29 -20.15
C ALA A 263 -13.66 1.22 -20.05
N ALA A 264 -13.28 -0.03 -19.76
CA ALA A 264 -14.21 -1.13 -19.57
C ALA A 264 -15.09 -0.93 -18.32
N HIS A 265 -14.51 -0.51 -17.18
CA HIS A 265 -15.25 -0.18 -15.97
C HIS A 265 -16.24 0.97 -16.20
N SER A 266 -15.81 2.03 -16.88
CA SER A 266 -16.67 3.17 -17.24
C SER A 266 -17.86 2.72 -18.09
N ARG A 267 -17.62 1.92 -19.13
CA ARG A 267 -18.69 1.37 -19.99
C ARG A 267 -19.71 0.54 -19.21
N VAL A 268 -19.25 -0.30 -18.28
CA VAL A 268 -20.13 -1.18 -17.49
C VAL A 268 -20.91 -0.41 -16.42
N THR A 269 -20.28 0.56 -15.77
CA THR A 269 -20.85 1.24 -14.60
C THR A 269 -21.50 2.59 -14.92
N GLY A 270 -21.28 3.12 -16.12
CA GLY A 270 -21.68 4.49 -16.49
C GLY A 270 -20.85 5.58 -15.80
N SER A 271 -19.75 5.24 -15.13
CA SER A 271 -18.88 6.22 -14.47
C SER A 271 -18.09 7.07 -15.49
N PRO A 272 -17.79 8.34 -15.20
CA PRO A 272 -17.01 9.19 -16.11
C PRO A 272 -15.62 8.62 -16.40
N VAL A 273 -15.16 8.79 -17.65
CA VAL A 273 -13.78 8.45 -18.03
C VAL A 273 -12.84 9.55 -17.51
N PRO A 274 -11.74 9.21 -16.81
CA PRO A 274 -10.78 10.19 -16.32
C PRO A 274 -10.19 11.07 -17.42
N ARG A 275 -10.07 12.37 -17.14
CA ARG A 275 -9.30 13.31 -17.95
C ARG A 275 -7.88 13.51 -17.42
N VAL A 276 -7.68 13.24 -16.14
CA VAL A 276 -6.39 13.33 -15.45
C VAL A 276 -5.91 11.94 -15.06
N PHE A 277 -4.66 11.65 -15.37
CA PHE A 277 -3.98 10.40 -15.04
C PHE A 277 -2.76 10.69 -14.20
N HIS A 278 -2.64 10.02 -13.05
CA HIS A 278 -1.54 10.17 -12.12
C HIS A 278 -0.74 8.87 -12.04
N THR A 279 0.53 8.94 -12.43
CA THR A 279 1.51 7.87 -12.29
C THR A 279 2.27 8.00 -10.97
N ASN A 280 2.08 7.03 -10.08
CA ASN A 280 2.83 6.93 -8.82
C ASN A 280 4.13 6.15 -9.06
N GLU A 281 5.20 6.87 -9.41
CA GLU A 281 6.46 6.37 -9.98
C GLU A 281 6.33 5.87 -11.44
N GLY A 282 7.48 5.57 -12.09
CA GLY A 282 7.56 5.21 -13.52
C GLY A 282 6.85 3.92 -13.96
N HIS A 283 6.48 3.04 -13.02
CA HIS A 283 5.97 1.68 -13.31
C HIS A 283 4.73 1.62 -14.21
N ALA A 284 3.92 2.68 -14.23
CA ALA A 284 2.71 2.76 -15.04
C ALA A 284 2.86 3.67 -16.27
N GLY A 285 4.09 4.06 -16.63
CA GLY A 285 4.32 5.07 -17.67
C GLY A 285 3.74 4.72 -19.05
N PHE A 286 3.62 3.43 -19.37
CA PHE A 286 2.97 2.97 -20.63
C PHE A 286 1.50 3.39 -20.75
N LEU A 287 0.85 3.84 -19.67
CA LEU A 287 -0.49 4.43 -19.75
C LEU A 287 -0.56 5.62 -20.70
N GLY A 288 0.52 6.41 -20.80
CA GLY A 288 0.54 7.55 -21.71
C GLY A 288 0.62 7.11 -23.17
N VAL A 289 1.26 5.98 -23.44
CA VAL A 289 1.39 5.42 -24.79
C VAL A 289 0.06 4.84 -25.29
N GLU A 290 -0.69 4.14 -24.42
CA GLU A 290 -2.05 3.68 -24.75
C GLU A 290 -2.99 4.85 -25.04
N ARG A 291 -2.89 5.94 -24.26
CA ARG A 291 -3.67 7.16 -24.50
C ARG A 291 -3.29 7.82 -25.83
N ILE A 292 -2.00 7.84 -26.19
CA ILE A 292 -1.55 8.29 -27.52
C ILE A 292 -2.18 7.42 -28.62
N SER A 293 -2.12 6.10 -28.49
CA SER A 293 -2.72 5.17 -29.47
C SER A 293 -4.22 5.43 -29.65
N THR A 294 -4.95 5.64 -28.55
CA THR A 294 -6.39 5.95 -28.58
C THR A 294 -6.67 7.25 -29.34
N LEU A 295 -5.93 8.32 -29.04
CA LEU A 295 -6.10 9.62 -29.71
C LEU A 295 -5.69 9.58 -31.19
N MET A 296 -4.70 8.77 -31.54
CA MET A 296 -4.32 8.55 -32.93
C MET A 296 -5.42 7.80 -33.71
N ALA A 297 -6.09 6.83 -33.07
CA ALA A 297 -7.25 6.17 -33.66
C ALA A 297 -8.44 7.12 -33.87
N GLU A 298 -8.51 8.21 -33.10
CA GLU A 298 -9.49 9.31 -33.26
C GLU A 298 -9.05 10.35 -34.31
N GLY A 299 -7.89 10.19 -34.93
CA GLY A 299 -7.41 10.98 -36.07
C GLY A 299 -6.31 12.00 -35.76
N LEU A 300 -5.80 12.07 -34.53
CA LEU A 300 -4.66 12.94 -34.20
C LEU A 300 -3.33 12.37 -34.69
N GLY A 301 -2.37 13.25 -35.02
CA GLY A 301 -0.97 12.86 -35.17
C GLY A 301 -0.32 12.53 -33.82
N PHE A 302 0.80 11.79 -33.83
CA PHE A 302 1.51 11.42 -32.60
C PHE A 302 1.89 12.64 -31.75
N ASP A 303 2.42 13.70 -32.39
CA ASP A 303 2.85 14.90 -31.68
C ASP A 303 1.69 15.66 -31.03
N GLU A 304 0.54 15.72 -31.70
CA GLU A 304 -0.68 16.32 -31.17
C GLU A 304 -1.23 15.49 -30.00
N ALA A 305 -1.33 14.17 -30.18
CA ALA A 305 -1.74 13.24 -29.14
C ALA A 305 -0.82 13.31 -27.91
N LEU A 306 0.49 13.43 -28.11
CA LEU A 306 1.45 13.61 -27.02
C LEU A 306 1.17 14.90 -26.21
N GLN A 307 0.83 16.02 -26.86
CA GLN A 307 0.49 17.24 -26.13
C GLN A 307 -0.77 17.08 -25.26
N VAL A 308 -1.81 16.42 -25.81
CA VAL A 308 -3.04 16.11 -25.06
C VAL A 308 -2.76 15.20 -23.87
N VAL A 309 -1.95 14.14 -24.08
CA VAL A 309 -1.57 13.23 -23.00
C VAL A 309 -0.77 13.95 -21.93
N ARG A 310 0.20 14.79 -22.32
CA ARG A 310 0.97 15.60 -21.37
C ARG A 310 0.07 16.46 -20.51
N ALA A 311 -0.85 17.22 -21.11
CA ALA A 311 -1.75 18.13 -20.41
C ALA A 311 -2.59 17.42 -19.33
N GLY A 312 -2.99 16.18 -19.56
CA GLY A 312 -3.76 15.36 -18.62
C GLY A 312 -2.93 14.40 -17.75
N THR A 313 -1.61 14.54 -17.66
CA THR A 313 -0.76 13.59 -16.91
C THR A 313 0.05 14.26 -15.80
N VAL A 314 -0.04 13.66 -14.61
CA VAL A 314 0.75 13.99 -13.42
C VAL A 314 1.70 12.83 -13.12
N PHE A 315 2.98 13.14 -12.91
CA PHE A 315 4.01 12.15 -12.55
C PHE A 315 4.62 12.48 -11.19
N THR A 316 4.63 11.50 -10.28
CA THR A 316 5.33 11.63 -9.00
C THR A 316 6.53 10.69 -8.98
N THR A 317 7.71 11.22 -8.65
CA THR A 317 8.91 10.41 -8.42
C THR A 317 9.19 10.28 -6.92
N HIS A 318 9.49 9.05 -6.48
CA HIS A 318 9.79 8.72 -5.08
C HIS A 318 11.27 8.36 -4.87
N THR A 319 11.98 8.20 -5.98
CA THR A 319 13.30 7.58 -6.01
C THR A 319 14.39 8.66 -5.96
N PRO A 320 15.17 8.75 -4.85
CA PRO A 320 16.21 9.77 -4.70
C PRO A 320 17.55 9.34 -5.31
N VAL A 321 17.65 8.15 -5.91
CA VAL A 321 18.89 7.59 -6.45
C VAL A 321 18.65 6.82 -7.76
N PRO A 322 19.52 6.94 -8.78
CA PRO A 322 19.30 6.31 -10.09
C PRO A 322 19.12 4.79 -10.04
N ALA A 323 19.69 4.09 -9.06
CA ALA A 323 19.61 2.64 -8.93
C ALA A 323 18.19 2.11 -8.60
N GLY A 324 17.28 2.97 -8.15
CA GLY A 324 15.89 2.59 -7.84
C GLY A 324 14.92 2.78 -9.02
N ILE A 325 15.39 3.26 -10.16
CA ILE A 325 14.57 3.52 -11.36
C ILE A 325 14.58 2.29 -12.26
N ASP A 326 13.39 1.82 -12.64
CA ASP A 326 13.26 0.70 -13.58
C ASP A 326 13.82 1.07 -14.96
N ARG A 327 14.70 0.19 -15.44
CA ARG A 327 15.40 0.27 -16.72
C ARG A 327 15.25 -1.05 -17.45
N PHE A 328 14.86 -0.97 -18.72
CA PHE A 328 14.74 -2.12 -19.61
C PHE A 328 15.76 -2.04 -20.74
N ASP A 329 16.08 -3.18 -21.31
CA ASP A 329 16.79 -3.22 -22.59
C ASP A 329 15.89 -2.63 -23.69
N VAL A 330 16.45 -1.74 -24.50
CA VAL A 330 15.70 -1.02 -25.54
C VAL A 330 15.15 -1.95 -26.63
N GLN A 331 15.86 -3.04 -26.95
CA GLN A 331 15.42 -4.03 -27.94
C GLN A 331 14.26 -4.86 -27.39
N LEU A 332 14.29 -5.16 -26.10
CA LEU A 332 13.18 -5.82 -25.43
C LEU A 332 11.90 -4.96 -25.52
N VAL A 333 11.99 -3.66 -25.24
CA VAL A 333 10.83 -2.75 -25.39
C VAL A 333 10.40 -2.65 -26.84
N ARG A 334 11.36 -2.49 -27.78
CA ARG A 334 11.07 -2.42 -29.22
C ARG A 334 10.27 -3.62 -29.71
N ALA A 335 10.64 -4.83 -29.28
CA ALA A 335 9.95 -6.06 -29.66
C ALA A 335 8.47 -6.06 -29.23
N HIS A 336 8.13 -5.39 -28.12
CA HIS A 336 6.78 -5.34 -27.57
C HIS A 336 5.92 -4.21 -28.15
N VAL A 337 6.51 -3.15 -28.71
CA VAL A 337 5.76 -2.08 -29.38
C VAL A 337 5.37 -2.52 -30.78
N THR A 338 4.33 -3.35 -30.86
CA THR A 338 3.76 -3.90 -32.10
C THR A 338 2.44 -3.23 -32.44
N ASP A 339 2.02 -3.32 -33.70
CA ASP A 339 0.69 -2.85 -34.14
C ASP A 339 -0.45 -3.59 -33.43
N ALA A 340 -0.24 -4.86 -33.04
CA ALA A 340 -1.20 -5.62 -32.25
C ALA A 340 -1.37 -5.08 -30.82
N LEU A 341 -0.33 -4.47 -30.24
CA LEU A 341 -0.40 -3.87 -28.91
C LEU A 341 -0.86 -2.41 -28.96
N LEU A 342 -0.25 -1.62 -29.83
CA LEU A 342 -0.42 -0.17 -29.97
C LEU A 342 -0.63 0.20 -31.45
N PRO A 343 -1.84 -0.02 -32.00
CA PRO A 343 -2.13 0.23 -33.41
C PRO A 343 -1.73 1.63 -33.84
N GLY A 344 -1.01 1.73 -34.96
CA GLY A 344 -0.58 2.98 -35.57
C GLY A 344 0.51 3.78 -34.83
N VAL A 345 0.97 3.35 -33.64
CA VAL A 345 2.00 4.08 -32.88
C VAL A 345 3.40 3.66 -33.34
N PRO A 346 4.25 4.56 -33.86
CA PRO A 346 5.59 4.19 -34.32
C PRO A 346 6.51 3.81 -33.15
N ALA A 347 7.12 2.62 -33.22
CA ALA A 347 7.99 2.11 -32.16
C ALA A 347 9.13 3.08 -31.79
N ASP A 348 9.78 3.70 -32.77
CA ASP A 348 10.88 4.65 -32.52
C ASP A 348 10.43 5.89 -31.71
N ARG A 349 9.17 6.32 -31.88
CA ARG A 349 8.61 7.42 -31.10
C ARG A 349 8.38 7.02 -29.64
N VAL A 350 7.99 5.78 -29.39
CA VAL A 350 7.86 5.24 -28.02
C VAL A 350 9.24 5.11 -27.38
N LEU A 351 10.21 4.53 -28.09
CA LEU A 351 11.58 4.35 -27.58
C LEU A 351 12.25 5.68 -27.22
N ALA A 352 12.00 6.74 -28.00
CA ALA A 352 12.47 8.09 -27.70
C ALA A 352 11.95 8.64 -26.36
N LEU A 353 10.79 8.18 -25.86
CA LEU A 353 10.26 8.62 -24.56
C LEU A 353 11.13 8.09 -23.41
N GLY A 354 11.63 6.86 -23.49
CA GLY A 354 12.50 6.27 -22.46
C GLY A 354 13.99 6.50 -22.65
N ALA A 355 14.43 7.08 -23.77
CA ALA A 355 15.85 7.17 -24.12
C ALA A 355 16.65 8.09 -23.18
N GLU A 356 17.79 7.60 -22.68
CA GLU A 356 18.77 8.39 -21.91
C GLU A 356 19.66 9.21 -22.86
N THR A 357 19.16 10.37 -23.30
CA THR A 357 19.83 11.23 -24.31
C THR A 357 20.84 12.22 -23.71
N HIS A 358 21.02 12.24 -22.39
CA HIS A 358 21.94 13.12 -21.69
C HIS A 358 23.35 12.53 -21.62
N ASP A 359 24.34 13.36 -21.31
CA ASP A 359 25.72 12.89 -21.07
C ASP A 359 25.75 11.82 -19.96
N GLY A 360 26.48 10.73 -20.22
CA GLY A 360 26.52 9.56 -19.33
C GLY A 360 25.29 8.64 -19.39
N GLY A 361 24.30 8.94 -20.23
CA GLY A 361 23.17 8.05 -20.52
C GLY A 361 23.55 6.85 -21.39
N SER A 362 22.81 5.75 -21.26
CA SER A 362 23.01 4.55 -22.09
C SER A 362 21.99 4.47 -23.23
N ARG A 363 22.48 4.26 -24.46
CA ARG A 363 21.64 4.11 -25.66
C ARG A 363 20.84 2.81 -25.70
N ASP A 364 21.32 1.79 -24.98
CA ASP A 364 20.69 0.47 -24.95
C ASP A 364 19.64 0.35 -23.84
N VAL A 365 19.39 1.45 -23.11
CA VAL A 365 18.48 1.49 -21.97
C VAL A 365 17.22 2.28 -22.30
N PHE A 366 16.08 1.70 -21.92
CA PHE A 366 14.80 2.38 -21.82
C PHE A 366 14.50 2.69 -20.35
N ASN A 367 14.50 3.98 -19.99
CA ASN A 367 14.33 4.46 -18.63
C ASN A 367 12.88 4.92 -18.37
N MET A 368 12.21 4.24 -17.43
CA MET A 368 10.80 4.47 -17.14
C MET A 368 10.52 5.84 -16.52
N ALA A 369 11.46 6.39 -15.72
CA ALA A 369 11.28 7.72 -15.14
C ALA A 369 11.38 8.82 -16.21
N LEU A 370 12.29 8.67 -17.18
CA LEU A 370 12.37 9.63 -18.30
C LEU A 370 11.11 9.59 -19.15
N MET A 371 10.56 8.39 -19.42
CA MET A 371 9.27 8.26 -20.09
C MET A 371 8.16 8.97 -19.31
N GLY A 372 8.09 8.75 -18.00
CA GLY A 372 7.11 9.44 -17.13
C GLY A 372 7.20 10.97 -17.22
N LEU A 373 8.41 11.53 -17.14
CA LEU A 373 8.63 12.98 -17.24
C LEU A 373 8.32 13.53 -18.64
N ARG A 374 8.63 12.80 -19.71
CA ARG A 374 8.31 13.19 -21.09
C ARG A 374 6.82 13.03 -21.43
N LEU A 375 6.09 12.18 -20.72
CA LEU A 375 4.64 12.01 -20.88
C LEU A 375 3.81 12.89 -19.94
N ALA A 376 4.41 13.52 -18.93
CA ALA A 376 3.71 14.35 -17.95
C ALA A 376 3.94 15.85 -18.15
N GLN A 377 2.88 16.65 -18.00
CA GLN A 377 3.00 18.10 -17.90
C GLN A 377 3.32 18.55 -16.47
N ARG A 378 2.86 17.82 -15.46
CA ARG A 378 3.12 18.11 -14.05
C ARG A 378 3.98 17.00 -13.46
N ALA A 379 5.08 17.40 -12.82
CA ALA A 379 5.96 16.47 -12.10
C ALA A 379 6.23 16.97 -10.67
N ASN A 380 6.32 16.05 -9.72
CA ASN A 380 6.65 16.40 -8.33
C ASN A 380 7.50 15.32 -7.64
N GLY A 381 8.39 15.79 -6.76
CA GLY A 381 8.94 14.99 -5.68
C GLY A 381 7.99 14.92 -4.48
N VAL A 382 8.40 14.18 -3.46
CA VAL A 382 7.56 13.77 -2.31
C VAL A 382 7.85 14.52 -1.01
N SER A 383 8.77 15.49 -1.07
CA SER A 383 9.09 16.48 -0.05
C SER A 383 9.81 17.65 -0.72
N GLN A 384 9.94 18.79 -0.03
CA GLN A 384 10.64 19.97 -0.57
C GLN A 384 12.07 19.64 -1.00
N LEU A 385 12.86 19.05 -0.09
CA LEU A 385 14.23 18.62 -0.36
C LEU A 385 14.29 17.53 -1.44
N HIS A 386 13.33 16.61 -1.47
CA HIS A 386 13.28 15.62 -2.54
C HIS A 386 13.03 16.27 -3.90
N GLY A 387 12.18 17.30 -3.99
CA GLY A 387 12.00 18.09 -5.20
C GLY A 387 13.31 18.68 -5.71
N GLU A 388 14.10 19.29 -4.81
CA GLU A 388 15.44 19.82 -5.14
C GLU A 388 16.39 18.73 -5.66
N VAL A 389 16.46 17.59 -4.97
CA VAL A 389 17.29 16.44 -5.40
C VAL A 389 16.83 15.91 -6.76
N SER A 390 15.53 15.76 -6.98
CA SER A 390 14.97 15.28 -8.25
C SER A 390 15.31 16.22 -9.41
N ARG A 391 15.27 17.55 -9.21
CA ARG A 391 15.69 18.50 -10.25
C ARG A 391 17.15 18.28 -10.67
N GLY A 392 18.05 18.07 -9.71
CA GLY A 392 19.45 17.75 -9.99
C GLY A 392 19.59 16.45 -10.78
N MET A 393 18.91 15.38 -10.35
CA MET A 393 18.95 14.06 -10.99
C MET A 393 18.47 14.07 -12.44
N PHE A 394 17.46 14.88 -12.77
CA PHE A 394 16.82 14.89 -14.07
C PHE A 394 17.13 16.12 -14.92
N SER A 395 18.06 16.97 -14.47
CA SER A 395 18.49 18.20 -15.17
C SER A 395 18.85 17.98 -16.64
N GLY A 396 19.45 16.83 -16.98
CA GLY A 396 19.80 16.45 -18.35
C GLY A 396 18.62 16.35 -19.34
N LEU A 397 17.37 16.33 -18.87
CA LEU A 397 16.18 16.39 -19.73
C LEU A 397 15.84 17.81 -20.19
N TRP A 398 16.34 18.84 -19.51
CA TRP A 398 16.07 20.25 -19.80
C TRP A 398 17.38 21.00 -20.07
N PRO A 399 18.07 20.71 -21.20
CA PRO A 399 19.30 21.38 -21.54
C PRO A 399 19.07 22.90 -21.68
N GLY A 400 19.97 23.69 -21.08
CA GLY A 400 19.90 25.15 -21.10
C GLY A 400 19.04 25.77 -19.99
N PHE A 401 18.44 24.97 -19.10
CA PHE A 401 17.81 25.45 -17.88
C PHE A 401 18.74 25.23 -16.68
N ASP A 402 18.71 26.16 -15.73
CA ASP A 402 19.35 25.95 -14.44
C ASP A 402 18.60 24.85 -13.66
N THR A 403 19.32 24.12 -12.81
CA THR A 403 18.73 23.03 -12.01
C THR A 403 17.51 23.51 -11.21
N GLU A 404 17.50 24.75 -10.73
CA GLU A 404 16.38 25.30 -9.97
C GLU A 404 15.11 25.54 -10.82
N GLU A 405 15.26 25.72 -12.13
CA GLU A 405 14.18 25.98 -13.09
C GLU A 405 13.58 24.72 -13.69
N VAL A 406 14.22 23.56 -13.49
CA VAL A 406 13.68 22.25 -13.90
C VAL A 406 12.25 22.09 -13.34
N PRO A 407 11.23 21.80 -14.18
CA PRO A 407 9.81 21.86 -13.81
C PRO A 407 9.33 20.67 -12.97
N ILE A 408 10.12 20.29 -11.97
CA ILE A 408 9.79 19.30 -10.94
C ILE A 408 9.52 20.07 -9.65
N THR A 409 8.30 19.97 -9.15
CA THR A 409 7.86 20.62 -7.91
C THR A 409 7.96 19.65 -6.71
N SER A 410 7.28 19.96 -5.61
CA SER A 410 7.18 19.05 -4.46
C SER A 410 5.77 19.06 -3.89
N VAL A 411 5.23 17.87 -3.64
CA VAL A 411 4.04 17.65 -2.82
C VAL A 411 4.48 16.78 -1.65
N THR A 412 4.45 17.33 -0.43
CA THR A 412 4.94 16.60 0.75
C THR A 412 3.95 15.49 1.10
N ASN A 413 4.45 14.26 1.22
CA ASN A 413 3.62 13.12 1.58
C ASN A 413 2.90 13.33 2.93
N GLY A 414 1.64 12.90 2.99
CA GLY A 414 0.86 12.78 4.21
C GLY A 414 0.53 11.32 4.53
N VAL A 415 -0.13 11.11 5.66
CA VAL A 415 -0.73 9.82 6.04
C VAL A 415 -2.20 10.03 6.38
N HIS A 416 -3.02 9.02 6.15
CA HIS A 416 -4.46 9.11 6.38
C HIS A 416 -4.81 9.08 7.89
N ALA A 417 -5.06 10.23 8.50
CA ALA A 417 -5.13 10.36 9.96
C ALA A 417 -6.10 9.39 10.67
N PRO A 418 -7.33 9.10 10.17
CA PRO A 418 -8.22 8.10 10.77
C PRO A 418 -7.67 6.66 10.75
N THR A 419 -6.76 6.34 9.82
CA THR A 419 -6.05 5.04 9.81
C THR A 419 -4.95 4.97 10.87
N TRP A 420 -4.31 6.10 11.14
CA TRP A 420 -3.04 6.14 11.86
C TRP A 420 -3.12 6.72 13.26
N THR A 421 -4.26 7.30 13.61
CA THR A 421 -4.57 7.71 14.97
C THR A 421 -5.34 6.59 15.66
N ASP A 422 -4.90 6.22 16.85
CA ASP A 422 -5.56 5.18 17.65
C ASP A 422 -6.94 5.66 18.14
N PRO A 423 -7.96 4.78 18.16
CA PRO A 423 -9.29 5.11 18.68
C PRO A 423 -9.31 5.70 20.09
N MET A 424 -8.40 5.30 20.98
CA MET A 424 -8.25 5.89 22.31
C MET A 424 -7.81 7.35 22.26
N LEU A 425 -6.92 7.70 21.34
CA LEU A 425 -6.48 9.08 21.15
C LEU A 425 -7.56 9.91 20.44
N MET A 426 -8.27 9.33 19.48
CA MET A 426 -9.43 9.97 18.85
C MET A 426 -10.55 10.26 19.88
N SER A 427 -10.81 9.33 20.79
CA SER A 427 -11.79 9.51 21.87
C SER A 427 -11.37 10.62 22.82
N LEU A 428 -10.08 10.68 23.20
CA LEU A 428 -9.55 11.77 24.02
C LEU A 428 -9.69 13.14 23.32
N ALA A 429 -9.38 13.22 22.01
CA ALA A 429 -9.57 14.44 21.23
C ALA A 429 -11.04 14.88 21.22
N ARG A 430 -11.97 13.93 21.05
CA ARG A 430 -13.40 14.23 21.08
C ARG A 430 -13.83 14.77 22.45
N GLU A 431 -13.44 14.09 23.52
CA GLU A 431 -13.86 14.39 24.89
C GLU A 431 -13.27 15.70 25.42
N ARG A 432 -11.99 15.99 25.11
CA ARG A 432 -11.28 17.16 25.65
C ARG A 432 -11.22 18.35 24.70
N LEU A 433 -11.21 18.10 23.40
CA LEU A 433 -11.00 19.12 22.36
C LEU A 433 -12.22 19.29 21.43
N GLY A 434 -13.26 18.47 21.60
CA GLY A 434 -14.52 18.59 20.86
C GLY A 434 -14.44 18.22 19.39
N THR A 435 -13.38 17.53 18.94
CA THR A 435 -13.17 17.17 17.53
C THR A 435 -12.77 15.72 17.35
N TRP A 436 -13.27 15.09 16.28
CA TRP A 436 -12.80 13.79 15.79
C TRP A 436 -11.63 13.91 14.81
N ASP A 437 -11.40 15.11 14.26
CA ASP A 437 -10.28 15.39 13.39
C ASP A 437 -9.03 15.64 14.25
N THR A 438 -8.23 14.60 14.40
CA THR A 438 -7.00 14.63 15.18
C THR A 438 -5.89 15.46 14.53
N THR A 439 -6.05 15.85 13.26
CA THR A 439 -5.12 16.75 12.56
C THR A 439 -5.41 18.22 12.84
N ALA A 440 -6.66 18.56 13.13
CA ALA A 440 -7.10 19.89 13.54
C ALA A 440 -7.13 20.09 15.07
N ALA A 441 -6.95 19.01 15.83
CA ALA A 441 -6.95 19.05 17.30
C ALA A 441 -5.76 19.84 17.87
N ASP A 442 -6.05 20.78 18.77
CA ASP A 442 -5.03 21.50 19.53
C ASP A 442 -4.53 20.67 20.72
N TRP A 443 -3.59 19.78 20.44
CA TRP A 443 -2.93 18.93 21.44
C TRP A 443 -2.08 19.72 22.46
N SER A 444 -1.87 21.03 22.24
CA SER A 444 -1.17 21.91 23.19
C SER A 444 -2.11 22.62 24.16
N SER A 445 -3.43 22.46 23.96
CA SER A 445 -4.44 23.01 24.84
C SER A 445 -4.31 22.42 26.25
N SER A 446 -4.45 23.29 27.26
CA SER A 446 -4.51 22.89 28.67
C SER A 446 -5.73 22.04 29.02
N ALA A 447 -6.67 21.85 28.09
CA ALA A 447 -7.81 20.95 28.24
C ALA A 447 -7.39 19.47 28.25
N VAL A 448 -6.21 19.13 27.72
CA VAL A 448 -5.61 17.80 27.78
C VAL A 448 -4.41 17.86 28.72
N THR A 449 -4.42 17.03 29.77
CA THR A 449 -3.31 16.96 30.73
C THR A 449 -2.24 15.97 30.27
N ASP A 450 -0.99 16.18 30.70
CA ASP A 450 0.11 15.23 30.48
C ASP A 450 -0.22 13.83 31.02
N GLY A 451 -0.94 13.76 32.15
CA GLY A 451 -1.38 12.50 32.75
C GLY A 451 -2.30 11.69 31.83
N GLU A 452 -3.26 12.34 31.17
CA GLU A 452 -4.19 11.67 30.25
C GLU A 452 -3.48 11.15 29.00
N LEU A 453 -2.57 11.95 28.44
CA LEU A 453 -1.73 11.51 27.32
C LEU A 453 -0.86 10.32 27.74
N TRP A 454 -0.28 10.37 28.95
CA TRP A 454 0.52 9.29 29.49
C TRP A 454 -0.29 8.02 29.73
N ASP A 455 -1.52 8.14 30.22
CA ASP A 455 -2.42 7.00 30.46
C ASP A 455 -2.83 6.32 29.16
N VAL A 456 -3.23 7.10 28.14
CA VAL A 456 -3.50 6.57 26.79
C VAL A 456 -2.25 5.88 26.24
N ARG A 457 -1.09 6.51 26.38
CA ARG A 457 0.19 5.96 25.91
C ARG A 457 0.57 4.67 26.64
N GLY A 458 0.34 4.59 27.95
CA GLY A 458 0.58 3.40 28.76
C GLY A 458 -0.29 2.23 28.33
N ARG A 459 -1.58 2.49 28.04
CA ARG A 459 -2.50 1.47 27.48
C ARG A 459 -2.04 0.97 26.12
N MET A 460 -1.66 1.85 25.20
CA MET A 460 -1.10 1.46 23.90
C MET A 460 0.16 0.61 24.04
N ARG A 461 1.04 0.95 25.01
CA ARG A 461 2.26 0.19 25.26
C ARG A 461 1.96 -1.21 25.79
N ARG A 462 0.98 -1.36 26.69
CA ARG A 462 0.48 -2.67 27.13
C ARG A 462 -0.03 -3.51 25.97
N GLN A 463 -0.79 -2.91 25.05
CA GLN A 463 -1.27 -3.59 23.83
C GLN A 463 -0.10 -4.05 22.94
N LEU A 464 0.89 -3.18 22.72
CA LEU A 464 2.09 -3.51 21.95
C LEU A 464 2.88 -4.68 22.58
N VAL A 465 3.09 -4.65 23.90
CA VAL A 465 3.81 -5.72 24.61
C VAL A 465 3.06 -7.05 24.51
N ALA A 466 1.75 -7.04 24.72
CA ALA A 466 0.92 -8.25 24.57
C ALA A 466 1.00 -8.81 23.15
N ASP A 467 0.92 -7.95 22.13
CA ASP A 467 1.05 -8.36 20.72
C ASP A 467 2.44 -8.88 20.37
N ALA A 468 3.50 -8.21 20.85
CA ALA A 468 4.88 -8.65 20.68
C ALA A 468 5.10 -10.04 21.30
N ARG A 469 4.62 -10.29 22.53
CA ARG A 469 4.67 -11.61 23.17
C ARG A 469 3.99 -12.67 22.32
N ARG A 470 2.75 -12.43 21.86
CA ARG A 470 2.04 -13.36 20.97
C ARG A 470 2.82 -13.69 19.70
N ARG A 471 3.42 -12.69 19.05
CA ARG A 471 4.18 -12.88 17.80
C ARG A 471 5.49 -13.61 18.01
N VAL A 472 6.22 -13.29 19.08
CA VAL A 472 7.47 -13.97 19.43
C VAL A 472 7.18 -15.43 19.79
N THR A 473 6.15 -15.70 20.59
CA THR A 473 5.71 -17.06 20.91
C THR A 473 5.31 -17.84 19.66
N ARG A 474 4.52 -17.23 18.75
CA ARG A 474 4.16 -17.86 17.47
C ARG A 474 5.39 -18.19 16.63
N ALA A 475 6.31 -17.24 16.47
CA ALA A 475 7.54 -17.45 15.71
C ALA A 475 8.41 -18.55 16.32
N TRP A 476 8.51 -18.59 17.66
CA TRP A 476 9.23 -19.63 18.37
C TRP A 476 8.62 -21.02 18.14
N ARG A 477 7.28 -21.15 18.21
CA ARG A 477 6.55 -22.40 17.91
C ARG A 477 6.79 -22.88 16.48
N GLU A 478 6.77 -21.96 15.52
CA GLU A 478 7.04 -22.25 14.10
C GLU A 478 8.49 -22.78 13.91
N GLN A 479 9.45 -22.22 14.65
CA GLN A 479 10.86 -22.65 14.63
C GLN A 479 11.13 -23.95 15.40
N ASN A 480 10.32 -24.27 16.40
CA ASN A 480 10.53 -25.41 17.32
C ASN A 480 9.27 -26.30 17.42
N PRO A 481 8.83 -26.97 16.35
CA PRO A 481 7.62 -27.80 16.37
C PRO A 481 7.71 -28.91 17.42
N GLY A 482 6.71 -29.01 18.30
CA GLY A 482 6.62 -30.05 19.32
C GLY A 482 7.50 -29.84 20.56
N ALA A 483 8.26 -28.74 20.63
CA ALA A 483 9.03 -28.39 21.81
C ALA A 483 8.16 -27.68 22.87
N VAL A 484 8.55 -27.78 24.14
CA VAL A 484 7.91 -27.08 25.25
C VAL A 484 8.36 -25.61 25.25
N GLU A 485 7.39 -24.70 25.29
CA GLU A 485 7.65 -23.26 25.33
C GLU A 485 8.48 -22.86 26.56
N PRO A 486 9.57 -22.09 26.35
CA PRO A 486 10.34 -21.55 27.46
C PRO A 486 9.53 -20.50 28.24
N ALA A 487 9.61 -20.56 29.57
CA ALA A 487 8.94 -19.59 30.46
C ALA A 487 9.30 -18.12 30.16
N TRP A 488 10.52 -17.85 29.69
CA TRP A 488 10.97 -16.47 29.40
C TRP A 488 10.17 -15.78 28.29
N LEU A 489 9.43 -16.52 27.46
CA LEU A 489 8.56 -15.93 26.43
C LEU A 489 7.46 -15.06 27.03
N GLU A 490 6.97 -15.41 28.22
CA GLU A 490 5.95 -14.64 28.93
C GLU A 490 6.50 -13.32 29.48
N ASP A 491 7.80 -13.24 29.72
CA ASP A 491 8.50 -12.07 30.27
C ASP A 491 9.07 -11.14 29.19
N VAL A 492 8.80 -11.42 27.91
CA VAL A 492 9.28 -10.60 26.80
C VAL A 492 8.65 -9.20 26.87
N LEU A 493 9.49 -8.17 27.00
CA LEU A 493 9.13 -6.77 27.15
C LEU A 493 8.29 -6.46 28.39
N ASP A 494 8.46 -5.25 28.92
CA ASP A 494 7.73 -4.73 30.08
C ASP A 494 6.90 -3.50 29.67
N PRO A 495 5.58 -3.47 29.97
CA PRO A 495 4.72 -2.34 29.60
C PRO A 495 5.05 -1.02 30.32
N GLU A 496 5.78 -1.05 31.42
CA GLU A 496 6.15 0.15 32.17
C GLU A 496 7.49 0.73 31.70
N VAL A 497 8.26 -0.03 30.91
CA VAL A 497 9.58 0.37 30.42
C VAL A 497 9.50 1.20 29.13
N LEU A 498 10.45 2.15 28.97
CA LEU A 498 10.58 2.98 27.78
C LEU A 498 10.78 2.11 26.53
N THR A 499 9.85 2.19 25.57
CA THR A 499 9.86 1.34 24.37
C THR A 499 10.14 2.13 23.11
N ILE A 500 11.30 1.88 22.51
CA ILE A 500 11.71 2.40 21.21
C ILE A 500 11.34 1.37 20.14
N GLY A 501 10.87 1.83 19.00
CA GLY A 501 10.43 0.97 17.90
C GLY A 501 11.09 1.39 16.61
N PHE A 502 11.53 0.40 15.84
CA PHE A 502 12.18 0.57 14.56
C PHE A 502 11.51 -0.36 13.55
N ALA A 503 10.58 0.19 12.77
CA ALA A 503 9.78 -0.57 11.81
C ALA A 503 9.96 -0.03 10.39
N ARG A 504 10.85 -0.63 9.59
CA ARG A 504 11.08 -0.24 8.18
C ARG A 504 11.74 -1.36 7.38
N ARG A 505 11.66 -1.29 6.04
CA ARG A 505 12.46 -2.15 5.14
C ARG A 505 13.95 -2.10 5.53
N VAL A 506 14.69 -3.18 5.32
CA VAL A 506 16.09 -3.33 5.76
C VAL A 506 17.08 -3.42 4.57
N PRO A 507 17.28 -2.33 3.80
CA PRO A 507 18.44 -2.20 2.93
C PRO A 507 19.63 -1.60 3.70
N THR A 508 20.84 -1.79 3.16
CA THR A 508 22.10 -1.34 3.78
C THR A 508 22.14 0.15 4.13
N TYR A 509 21.64 1.02 3.26
CA TYR A 509 21.65 2.48 3.48
C TYR A 509 20.79 2.92 4.67
N LYS A 510 19.86 2.09 5.16
CA LYS A 510 19.05 2.36 6.36
C LYS A 510 19.72 1.97 7.66
N ARG A 511 20.97 1.48 7.65
CA ARG A 511 21.83 1.38 8.84
C ARG A 511 21.16 0.72 10.06
N LEU A 512 20.46 -0.41 9.88
CA LEU A 512 19.77 -1.12 10.96
C LEU A 512 20.71 -1.44 12.13
N THR A 513 21.91 -1.91 11.82
CA THR A 513 22.91 -2.37 12.80
C THR A 513 23.78 -1.24 13.35
N LEU A 514 23.50 0.03 13.04
CA LEU A 514 24.25 1.16 13.63
C LEU A 514 24.18 1.15 15.17
N MET A 515 23.05 0.69 15.73
CA MET A 515 22.90 0.52 17.18
C MET A 515 23.82 -0.56 17.77
N LEU A 516 24.29 -1.50 16.95
CA LEU A 516 25.17 -2.61 17.35
C LEU A 516 26.67 -2.25 17.24
N HIS A 517 27.01 -1.04 16.81
CA HIS A 517 28.40 -0.58 16.72
C HIS A 517 29.13 -0.67 18.07
N ASP A 518 28.43 -0.40 19.18
CA ASP A 518 28.94 -0.56 20.54
C ASP A 518 27.95 -1.40 21.36
N ARG A 519 28.09 -2.73 21.24
CA ARG A 519 27.19 -3.71 21.84
C ARG A 519 27.16 -3.65 23.37
N GLU A 520 28.31 -3.38 23.99
CA GLU A 520 28.42 -3.29 25.45
C GLU A 520 27.73 -2.04 25.99
N ARG A 521 27.86 -0.90 25.29
CA ARG A 521 27.07 0.28 25.61
C ARG A 521 25.59 0.03 25.43
N LEU A 522 25.17 -0.60 24.34
CA LEU A 522 23.76 -0.92 24.11
C LEU A 522 23.22 -1.86 25.21
N ARG A 523 23.96 -2.91 25.57
CA ARG A 523 23.63 -3.83 26.67
C ARG A 523 23.40 -3.06 27.98
N ARG A 524 24.35 -2.20 28.37
CA ARG A 524 24.20 -1.37 29.58
C ARG A 524 22.95 -0.49 29.56
N ILE A 525 22.58 0.08 28.42
CA ILE A 525 21.36 0.89 28.28
C ILE A 525 20.10 0.03 28.42
N LEU A 526 20.07 -1.14 27.77
CA LEU A 526 18.90 -2.02 27.79
C LEU A 526 18.66 -2.62 29.18
N THR A 527 19.72 -2.86 29.95
CA THR A 527 19.68 -3.54 31.24
C THR A 527 20.01 -2.64 32.43
N ASP A 528 19.92 -1.32 32.28
CA ASP A 528 20.10 -0.39 33.39
C ASP A 528 19.07 -0.70 34.50
N PRO A 529 19.49 -0.84 35.77
CA PRO A 529 18.60 -1.25 36.86
C PRO A 529 17.56 -0.20 37.22
N ASP A 530 17.87 1.09 37.02
CA ASP A 530 17.02 2.21 37.41
C ASP A 530 16.26 2.79 36.20
N ARG A 531 16.86 2.71 35.00
CA ARG A 531 16.36 3.34 33.76
C ARG A 531 16.45 2.40 32.55
N PRO A 532 15.84 1.21 32.60
CA PRO A 532 15.91 0.26 31.48
C PRO A 532 15.24 0.83 30.24
N VAL A 533 15.71 0.37 29.08
CA VAL A 533 15.12 0.67 27.77
C VAL A 533 14.84 -0.64 27.06
N GLN A 534 13.78 -0.68 26.25
CA GLN A 534 13.51 -1.80 25.37
C GLN A 534 13.30 -1.36 23.92
N ILE A 535 13.63 -2.24 22.98
CA ILE A 535 13.61 -1.97 21.55
C ILE A 535 12.80 -3.05 20.83
N VAL A 536 11.82 -2.62 20.04
CA VAL A 536 11.05 -3.47 19.13
C VAL A 536 11.46 -3.19 17.70
N VAL A 537 11.99 -4.18 17.00
CA VAL A 537 12.41 -4.06 15.60
C VAL A 537 11.51 -4.89 14.70
N ALA A 538 11.14 -4.34 13.55
CA ALA A 538 10.45 -5.06 12.49
C ALA A 538 10.91 -4.58 11.11
N GLY A 539 11.00 -5.48 10.14
CA GLY A 539 11.43 -5.12 8.80
C GLY A 539 11.71 -6.31 7.92
N LYS A 540 11.62 -6.11 6.60
CA LYS A 540 11.95 -7.11 5.56
C LYS A 540 13.13 -6.61 4.73
N SER A 541 14.07 -7.50 4.42
CA SER A 541 15.03 -7.30 3.32
C SER A 541 14.42 -7.79 2.00
N HIS A 542 14.88 -7.27 0.88
CA HIS A 542 14.52 -7.82 -0.43
C HIS A 542 15.02 -9.28 -0.53
N PRO A 543 14.30 -10.21 -1.19
CA PRO A 543 14.71 -11.61 -1.26
C PRO A 543 16.10 -11.81 -1.88
N ALA A 544 16.49 -10.93 -2.79
CA ALA A 544 17.81 -10.90 -3.44
C ALA A 544 18.85 -9.99 -2.76
N ASP A 545 18.51 -9.30 -1.65
CA ASP A 545 19.43 -8.45 -0.89
C ASP A 545 20.00 -9.24 0.30
N ASP A 546 20.99 -10.08 0.01
CA ASP A 546 21.68 -10.91 1.01
C ASP A 546 22.36 -10.06 2.08
N GLU A 547 22.86 -8.88 1.75
CA GLU A 547 23.49 -8.00 2.72
C GLU A 547 22.45 -7.46 3.72
N GLY A 548 21.30 -7.01 3.23
CA GLY A 548 20.16 -6.67 4.10
C GLY A 548 19.70 -7.83 4.98
N LYS A 549 19.74 -9.08 4.48
CA LYS A 549 19.44 -10.28 5.28
C LYS A 549 20.49 -10.54 6.37
N ARG A 550 21.78 -10.31 6.08
CA ARG A 550 22.85 -10.38 7.09
C ARG A 550 22.66 -9.37 8.21
N LEU A 551 22.22 -8.14 7.90
CA LEU A 551 21.91 -7.13 8.91
C LEU A 551 20.77 -7.57 9.85
N ILE A 552 19.74 -8.22 9.31
CA ILE A 552 18.66 -8.83 10.12
C ILE A 552 19.24 -9.93 11.00
N GLN A 553 20.03 -10.83 10.43
CA GLN A 553 20.61 -11.96 11.15
C GLN A 553 21.51 -11.51 12.31
N GLU A 554 22.36 -10.51 12.11
CA GLU A 554 23.20 -9.94 13.17
C GLU A 554 22.36 -9.45 14.35
N LEU A 555 21.29 -8.70 14.05
CA LEU A 555 20.40 -8.16 15.08
C LEU A 555 19.63 -9.27 15.80
N VAL A 556 19.09 -10.26 15.08
CA VAL A 556 18.36 -11.38 15.68
C VAL A 556 19.26 -12.18 16.62
N ARG A 557 20.52 -12.40 16.24
CA ARG A 557 21.50 -13.07 17.11
C ARG A 557 21.76 -12.28 18.38
N PHE A 558 21.99 -10.97 18.28
CA PHE A 558 22.17 -10.10 19.44
C PHE A 558 20.93 -10.07 20.34
N ALA A 559 19.73 -10.00 19.74
CA ALA A 559 18.45 -10.07 20.44
C ALA A 559 18.30 -11.36 21.25
N GLY A 560 18.80 -12.48 20.74
CA GLY A 560 18.72 -13.79 21.39
C GLY A 560 19.67 -13.99 22.56
N GLU A 561 20.63 -13.09 22.80
CA GLU A 561 21.63 -13.24 23.86
C GLU A 561 20.98 -13.23 25.26
N PRO A 562 21.49 -14.05 26.21
CA PRO A 562 21.09 -13.97 27.62
C PRO A 562 21.24 -12.55 28.17
N GLY A 563 20.22 -12.10 28.90
CA GLY A 563 20.13 -10.72 29.42
C GLY A 563 19.58 -9.70 28.41
N ILE A 564 19.52 -10.01 27.11
CA ILE A 564 18.99 -9.09 26.06
C ILE A 564 17.59 -9.50 25.60
N ARG A 565 17.30 -10.80 25.50
CA ARG A 565 16.06 -11.35 24.92
C ARG A 565 14.72 -10.85 25.49
N GLY A 566 14.73 -10.27 26.70
CA GLY A 566 13.55 -9.62 27.29
C GLY A 566 13.41 -8.12 26.98
N ARG A 567 14.44 -7.50 26.39
CA ARG A 567 14.56 -6.05 26.17
C ARG A 567 14.70 -5.67 24.70
N LEU A 568 15.24 -6.54 23.84
CA LEU A 568 15.33 -6.29 22.40
C LEU A 568 14.67 -7.45 21.65
N VAL A 569 13.65 -7.15 20.85
CA VAL A 569 12.94 -8.16 20.06
C VAL A 569 12.92 -7.78 18.59
N PHE A 570 13.12 -8.78 17.74
CA PHE A 570 12.82 -8.69 16.32
C PHE A 570 11.49 -9.40 16.06
N LEU A 571 10.48 -8.67 15.59
CA LEU A 571 9.16 -9.21 15.28
C LEU A 571 9.12 -9.63 13.80
N PRO A 572 8.99 -10.95 13.50
CA PRO A 572 8.79 -11.39 12.14
C PRO A 572 7.50 -10.81 11.59
N THR A 573 7.56 -10.31 10.37
CA THR A 573 6.41 -9.72 9.68
C THR A 573 5.58 -10.83 9.03
N THR A 574 4.98 -11.67 9.88
CA THR A 574 3.92 -12.60 9.50
C THR A 574 2.62 -11.80 9.42
N THR A 575 2.13 -11.62 8.19
CA THR A 575 1.01 -10.75 7.77
C THR A 575 1.16 -9.26 8.08
N SER A 576 0.46 -8.44 7.29
CA SER A 576 0.36 -6.97 7.32
C SER A 576 -0.19 -6.39 8.65
N ALA A 577 -0.36 -7.24 9.66
CA ALA A 577 -0.98 -6.98 10.94
C ALA A 577 -0.13 -6.16 11.94
N TRP A 578 1.02 -5.59 11.55
CA TRP A 578 1.66 -4.56 12.41
C TRP A 578 0.73 -3.35 12.64
N ARG A 579 -0.38 -3.25 11.89
CA ARG A 579 -1.29 -2.11 11.87
C ARG A 579 -2.68 -2.37 12.45
N SER A 580 -3.06 -3.62 12.70
CA SER A 580 -4.44 -3.92 13.16
C SER A 580 -4.63 -3.70 14.66
N CYS A 581 -3.53 -3.61 15.42
CA CYS A 581 -3.48 -2.97 16.74
C CYS A 581 -2.96 -1.55 16.58
N SER A 582 -3.86 -0.59 16.48
CA SER A 582 -3.81 0.70 17.18
C SER A 582 -2.45 1.10 17.81
N THR A 583 -1.39 1.34 17.03
CA THR A 583 -0.11 1.76 17.61
C THR A 583 0.64 2.75 16.72
N PRO A 584 0.62 4.04 17.08
CA PRO A 584 1.84 4.81 17.15
C PRO A 584 2.47 4.56 18.53
N ALA A 585 3.14 3.43 18.75
CA ALA A 585 3.90 3.22 19.98
C ALA A 585 5.35 2.82 19.74
N PRO A 586 6.15 3.77 19.22
CA PRO A 586 7.48 3.96 19.82
C PRO A 586 7.75 5.40 20.28
N THR A 587 8.46 5.53 21.40
CA THR A 587 8.62 6.78 22.18
C THR A 587 9.63 7.79 21.59
N SER A 588 10.10 7.60 20.37
CA SER A 588 10.95 8.59 19.70
C SER A 588 10.96 8.41 18.18
N GLY A 589 10.23 9.27 17.48
CA GLY A 589 10.55 9.70 16.13
C GLY A 589 11.06 11.13 16.23
N SER A 590 12.28 11.39 15.73
CA SER A 590 12.87 12.72 15.73
C SER A 590 12.03 13.71 14.92
N THR A 591 11.14 14.43 15.59
CA THR A 591 10.56 15.70 15.14
C THR A 591 11.13 16.80 16.02
N THR A 592 12.42 17.08 15.88
CA THR A 592 13.02 18.26 16.51
C THR A 592 13.81 19.03 15.47
N ARG A 593 13.09 19.88 14.73
CA ARG A 593 13.46 21.25 14.32
C ARG A 593 12.54 21.70 13.18
N CYS A 594 11.34 22.14 13.54
CA CYS A 594 10.63 23.14 12.75
C CYS A 594 9.80 24.04 13.67
N ALA A 595 10.48 24.70 14.60
CA ALA A 595 9.93 25.80 15.38
C ALA A 595 11.09 26.72 15.80
N ARG A 596 11.63 27.46 14.84
CA ARG A 596 12.21 28.77 15.13
C ARG A 596 11.46 29.79 14.29
N SER A 597 10.55 30.47 14.97
CA SER A 597 9.86 31.67 14.52
C SER A 597 10.87 32.66 13.90
N ARG A 598 10.79 32.89 12.59
CA ARG A 598 11.23 34.17 12.04
C ARG A 598 10.07 35.12 12.19
N ARG A 599 10.13 35.99 13.21
CA ARG A 599 9.35 37.23 13.20
C ARG A 599 9.81 38.01 11.97
N ALA A 600 8.93 38.14 10.99
CA ALA A 600 9.09 39.11 9.93
C ALA A 600 8.98 40.51 10.58
N ALA A 601 10.01 41.33 10.41
CA ALA A 601 9.90 42.76 10.60
C ALA A 601 9.05 43.33 9.43
N PRO A 602 8.20 44.34 9.67
CA PRO A 602 7.40 44.93 8.60
C PRO A 602 8.29 45.75 7.66
N PRO A 603 7.92 45.88 6.37
CA PRO A 603 8.71 46.63 5.40
C PRO A 603 8.57 48.13 5.68
N GLY A 604 9.71 48.81 5.69
CA GLY A 604 9.83 50.26 5.47
C GLY A 604 10.43 50.51 4.09
#